data_AF-A0A350JJT9-F1
#
_entry.id   AF-A0A350JJT9-F1
#
_cell.length_a   1.000
_cell.length_b   1.000
_cell.length_c   1.000
_cell.angle_alpha   90.00
_cell.angle_beta   90.00
_cell.angle_gamma   90.00
#
_symmetry.space_group_name_H-M   'P 1'
#
loop_
_entity.id
_entity.type
_entity.pdbx_description
1 polymer ?
#
loop_
_entity_poly.entity_id
_entity_poly.type
_entity_poly.pdbx_seq_one_letter_code
_entity_poly.pdbx_strand_id
1 'polypeptide(L)'
;MKKIALIFGLIAGIIPSAMFFIMHNDGGFEASQMENGQIIGYITMIVGFSTIFFAIKQYRDNELNGQIKFGKAFLVGLYITLVASLVYVVA
;
A
#
# COMPACT_ATOMS: atom_id res chain seq x y z
N MET A 1 -8.16 10.32 -11.63
CA MET A 1 -7.67 10.45 -10.22
C MET A 1 -8.46 9.63 -9.22
N LYS A 2 -9.76 9.91 -8.96
CA LYS A 2 -10.55 9.23 -7.92
C LYS A 2 -10.55 7.69 -8.03
N LYS A 3 -10.80 7.17 -9.25
CA LYS A 3 -10.79 5.71 -9.50
C LYS A 3 -9.42 5.07 -9.25
N ILE A 4 -8.34 5.71 -9.68
CA ILE A 4 -6.97 5.23 -9.45
C ILE A 4 -6.64 5.25 -7.97
N ALA A 5 -6.97 6.34 -7.26
CA ALA A 5 -6.73 6.45 -5.84
C ALA A 5 -7.46 5.35 -5.03
N LEU A 6 -8.71 5.05 -5.38
CA LEU A 6 -9.47 3.98 -4.74
C LEU A 6 -8.89 2.59 -5.04
N ILE A 7 -8.65 2.27 -6.31
CA ILE A 7 -8.16 0.93 -6.70
C ILE A 7 -6.78 0.67 -6.09
N PHE A 8 -5.84 1.58 -6.30
CA PHE A 8 -4.48 1.39 -5.78
C PHE A 8 -4.40 1.58 -4.27
N GLY A 9 -5.27 2.39 -3.67
CA GLY A 9 -5.37 2.50 -2.21
C GLY A 9 -5.88 1.21 -1.57
N LEU A 10 -6.89 0.57 -2.16
CA LEU A 10 -7.36 -0.74 -1.72
C LEU A 10 -6.27 -1.80 -1.85
N ILE A 11 -5.55 -1.85 -2.98
CA ILE A 11 -4.45 -2.80 -3.18
C ILE A 11 -3.34 -2.55 -2.14
N ALA A 12 -2.89 -1.31 -1.98
CA ALA A 12 -1.82 -0.94 -1.06
C ALA A 12 -2.19 -1.19 0.42
N GLY A 13 -3.47 -1.11 0.78
CA GLY A 13 -3.97 -1.41 2.12
C GLY A 13 -4.22 -2.91 2.37
N ILE A 14 -4.75 -3.64 1.39
CA ILE A 14 -5.07 -5.07 1.52
C ILE A 14 -3.80 -5.90 1.65
N ILE A 15 -2.74 -5.59 0.91
CA ILE A 15 -1.47 -6.35 0.95
C ILE A 15 -0.92 -6.48 2.40
N PRO A 16 -0.66 -5.38 3.14
CA PRO A 16 -0.18 -5.46 4.50
C PRO A 16 -1.22 -6.03 5.47
N SER A 17 -2.50 -5.73 5.27
CA SER A 17 -3.57 -6.24 6.15
C SER A 17 -3.74 -7.77 6.04
N ALA A 18 -3.73 -8.31 4.82
CA ALA A 18 -3.83 -9.75 4.60
C ALA A 18 -2.62 -10.49 5.19
N MET A 19 -1.41 -9.93 5.03
CA MET A 19 -0.21 -10.51 5.63
C MET A 19 -0.26 -10.49 7.16
N PHE A 20 -0.81 -9.42 7.76
CA PHE A 20 -1.01 -9.39 9.21
C PHE A 20 -1.86 -10.57 9.69
N PHE A 21 -2.99 -10.86 9.02
CA PHE A 21 -3.84 -12.02 9.35
C PHE A 21 -3.17 -13.37 9.13
N ILE A 22 -2.41 -13.53 8.04
CA ILE A 22 -1.69 -14.78 7.75
C ILE A 22 -0.68 -15.07 8.86
N MET A 23 0.05 -14.05 9.31
CA MET A 23 1.08 -14.18 10.32
C MET A 23 0.53 -14.38 11.75
N HIS A 24 -0.70 -13.94 12.03
CA HIS A 24 -1.32 -14.05 13.36
C HIS A 24 -2.22 -15.28 13.53
N ASN A 25 -2.39 -16.13 12.50
CA ASN A 25 -3.26 -17.30 12.57
C ASN A 25 -2.73 -18.42 13.51
N ASP A 26 -1.40 -18.49 13.70
CA ASP A 26 -0.75 -19.62 14.38
C ASP A 26 -0.73 -19.52 15.93
N GLY A 27 -1.40 -18.53 16.53
CA GLY A 27 -1.81 -18.60 17.94
C GLY A 27 -0.72 -18.41 19.01
N GLY A 28 0.50 -17.98 18.67
CA GLY A 28 1.57 -17.82 19.67
C GLY A 28 2.51 -16.63 19.42
N PHE A 29 2.68 -15.78 20.44
CA PHE A 29 3.76 -14.78 20.50
C PHE A 29 5.04 -15.43 21.04
N GLU A 30 5.69 -16.28 20.25
CA GLU A 30 7.06 -16.67 20.58
C GLU A 30 8.02 -15.53 20.21
N ALA A 31 8.98 -15.21 21.09
CA ALA A 31 9.92 -14.11 20.88
C ALA A 31 10.73 -14.25 19.57
N SER A 32 11.00 -15.48 19.12
CA SER A 32 11.62 -15.82 17.83
C SER A 32 10.72 -15.49 16.63
N GLN A 33 9.40 -15.59 16.78
CA GLN A 33 8.44 -15.24 15.74
C GLN A 33 8.23 -13.72 15.63
N MET A 34 8.47 -12.97 16.71
CA MET A 34 8.41 -11.50 16.67
C MET A 34 9.54 -10.89 15.81
N GLU A 35 10.77 -11.38 15.90
CA GLU A 35 11.90 -10.86 15.11
C GLU A 35 11.72 -11.13 13.61
N ASN A 36 11.42 -12.38 13.25
CA ASN A 36 11.09 -12.75 11.88
C ASN A 36 9.84 -12.02 11.38
N GLY A 37 8.87 -11.79 12.28
CA GLY A 37 7.63 -11.13 11.94
C GLY A 37 7.77 -9.65 11.60
N GLN A 38 8.70 -8.94 12.25
CA GLN A 38 9.03 -7.56 11.92
C GLN A 38 9.65 -7.45 10.52
N ILE A 39 10.61 -8.32 10.19
CA ILE A 39 11.27 -8.33 8.88
C ILE A 39 10.24 -8.57 7.77
N ILE A 40 9.38 -9.58 7.93
CA ILE A 40 8.33 -9.91 6.96
C ILE A 40 7.33 -8.76 6.83
N GLY A 41 6.92 -8.16 7.96
CA GLY A 41 6.06 -6.99 7.98
C GLY A 41 6.64 -5.81 7.18
N TYR A 42 7.91 -5.47 7.39
CA TYR A 42 8.58 -4.40 6.65
C TYR A 42 8.69 -4.70 5.15
N ILE A 43 9.08 -5.91 4.77
CA ILE A 43 9.15 -6.32 3.37
C ILE A 43 7.77 -6.18 2.72
N THR A 44 6.72 -6.60 3.42
CA THR A 44 5.34 -6.49 2.94
C THR A 44 4.94 -5.04 2.73
N MET A 45 5.25 -4.14 3.68
CA MET A 45 4.98 -2.70 3.51
C MET A 45 5.73 -2.12 2.31
N ILE A 46 6.99 -2.49 2.09
CA ILE A 46 7.76 -2.05 0.92
C ILE A 46 7.09 -2.51 -0.38
N VAL A 47 6.66 -3.77 -0.45
CA VAL A 47 5.95 -4.33 -1.61
C VAL A 47 4.61 -3.61 -1.82
N GLY A 48 3.82 -3.44 -0.75
CA GLY A 48 2.53 -2.76 -0.78
C GLY A 48 2.65 -1.31 -1.23
N PHE A 49 3.58 -0.55 -0.67
CA PHE A 49 3.76 0.87 -1.02
C PHE A 49 4.43 1.08 -2.38
N SER A 50 5.18 0.10 -2.90
CA SER A 50 5.68 0.15 -4.28
C SER A 50 4.54 0.23 -5.32
N THR A 51 3.33 -0.24 -4.98
CA THR A 51 2.14 -0.10 -5.84
C THR A 51 1.74 1.36 -6.08
N ILE A 52 2.09 2.29 -5.17
CA ILE A 52 1.85 3.73 -5.33
C ILE A 52 2.63 4.28 -6.52
N PHE A 53 3.87 3.81 -6.74
CA PHE A 53 4.66 4.22 -7.90
C PHE A 53 3.98 3.81 -9.21
N PHE A 54 3.49 2.57 -9.30
CA PHE A 54 2.75 2.08 -10.46
C PHE A 54 1.46 2.87 -10.69
N ALA A 55 0.75 3.25 -9.62
CA ALA A 55 -0.44 4.08 -9.71
C ALA A 55 -0.15 5.47 -10.30
N ILE A 56 0.93 6.12 -9.84
CA ILE A 56 1.36 7.43 -10.35
C ILE A 56 1.79 7.32 -11.81
N LYS A 57 2.56 6.27 -12.16
CA LYS A 57 2.96 6.01 -13.55
C LYS A 57 1.75 5.81 -14.45
N GLN A 58 0.79 4.99 -14.03
CA GLN A 58 -0.43 4.75 -14.80
C GLN A 58 -1.29 6.01 -14.95
N TYR A 59 -1.37 6.83 -13.90
CA TYR A 59 -2.08 8.12 -14.00
C TYR A 59 -1.37 9.11 -14.93
N ARG A 60 -0.04 9.15 -14.92
CA ARG A 60 0.76 9.97 -15.84
C ARG A 60 0.54 9.55 -17.29
N ASP A 61 0.66 8.25 -17.57
CA ASP A 61 0.70 7.74 -18.94
C ASP A 61 -0.68 7.74 -19.60
N ASN A 62 -1.72 7.29 -18.89
CA ASN A 62 -3.06 7.13 -19.47
C ASN A 62 -3.93 8.39 -19.44
N GLU A 63 -3.71 9.27 -18.45
CA GLU A 63 -4.63 10.39 -18.19
C GLU A 63 -4.00 11.76 -18.40
N LEU A 64 -2.67 11.83 -18.44
CA LEU A 64 -1.91 13.08 -18.61
C LEU A 64 -0.94 13.05 -19.81
N ASN A 65 -1.11 12.09 -20.73
CA ASN A 65 -0.30 11.96 -21.94
C ASN A 65 1.22 11.91 -21.66
N GLY A 66 1.62 11.26 -20.57
CA GLY A 66 3.04 10.99 -20.26
C GLY A 66 3.75 12.09 -19.46
N GLN A 67 3.09 13.20 -19.11
CA GLN A 67 3.70 14.26 -18.30
C GLN A 67 2.91 14.56 -17.03
N ILE A 68 3.60 14.61 -15.89
CA ILE A 68 2.99 14.94 -14.59
C ILE A 68 3.91 15.89 -13.82
N LYS A 69 3.35 16.98 -13.28
CA LYS A 69 4.06 17.88 -12.37
C LYS A 69 4.15 17.26 -10.98
N PHE A 70 5.22 17.56 -10.24
CA PHE A 70 5.47 17.03 -8.90
C PHE A 70 4.26 17.18 -7.95
N GLY A 71 3.67 18.37 -7.86
CA GLY A 71 2.53 18.60 -6.96
C GLY A 71 1.32 17.71 -7.26
N LYS A 72 1.09 17.38 -8.54
CA LYS A 72 -0.02 16.49 -8.93
C LYS A 72 0.31 15.03 -8.65
N ALA A 73 1.56 14.61 -8.87
CA ALA A 73 2.04 13.28 -8.50
C ALA A 73 1.97 13.06 -6.98
N PHE A 74 2.38 14.06 -6.20
CA PHE A 74 2.31 14.05 -4.74
C PHE A 74 0.87 13.90 -4.25
N LEU A 75 -0.08 14.70 -4.77
CA LEU A 75 -1.50 14.58 -4.41
C LEU A 75 -2.07 13.20 -4.72
N VAL A 76 -1.71 12.61 -5.86
CA VAL A 76 -2.16 11.26 -6.23
C VAL A 76 -1.64 10.23 -5.24
N GLY A 77 -0.35 10.28 -4.90
CA GLY A 77 0.24 9.44 -3.86
C GLY A 77 -0.46 9.62 -2.52
N LEU A 78 -0.67 10.86 -2.08
CA LEU A 78 -1.33 11.19 -0.82
C LEU A 78 -2.74 10.60 -0.73
N TYR A 79 -3.55 10.72 -1.78
CA TYR A 79 -4.90 10.14 -1.80
C TYR A 79 -4.87 8.61 -1.73
N ILE A 80 -3.90 7.96 -2.40
CA ILE A 80 -3.73 6.50 -2.33
C ILE A 80 -3.37 6.11 -0.90
N THR A 81 -2.42 6.79 -0.27
CA THR A 81 -1.99 6.52 1.11
C THR A 81 -3.12 6.70 2.10
N LEU A 82 -3.98 7.73 1.94
CA LEU A 82 -5.15 7.93 2.80
C LEU A 82 -6.18 6.80 2.69
N VAL A 83 -6.40 6.28 1.48
CA VAL A 83 -7.29 5.12 1.30
C VAL A 83 -6.65 3.86 1.88
N ALA A 84 -5.35 3.65 1.64
CA ALA A 84 -4.62 2.51 2.19
C ALA A 84 -4.61 2.51 3.73
N SER A 85 -4.43 3.67 4.36
CA SER A 85 -4.47 3.78 5.82
C SER A 85 -5.86 3.51 6.39
N LEU A 86 -6.93 3.98 5.72
CA LEU A 86 -8.30 3.63 6.11
C LEU A 86 -8.55 2.12 6.05
N VAL A 87 -8.09 1.46 4.99
CA VAL A 87 -8.20 0.00 4.85
C VAL A 87 -7.44 -0.69 5.98
N TYR A 88 -6.21 -0.26 6.26
CA TYR A 88 -5.36 -0.84 7.29
C TYR A 88 -5.93 -0.66 8.71
N VAL A 89 -6.67 0.42 8.98
CA VAL A 89 -7.33 0.65 10.29
C VAL A 89 -8.61 -0.17 10.44
N VAL A 90 -9.31 -0.43 9.33
CA VAL A 90 -10.58 -1.18 9.35
C VAL A 90 -10.36 -2.69 9.32
N ALA A 91 -9.30 -3.14 8.66
CA ALA A 91 -8.90 -4.54 8.59
C ALA A 91 -8.36 -5.02 9.93
#